data_AF-A0A1I4PT36-F1
#
_entry.id   AF-A0A1I4PT36-F1
#
_cell.length_a   1.000
_cell.length_b   1.000
_cell.length_c   1.000
_cell.angle_alpha   90.00
_cell.angle_beta   90.00
_cell.angle_gamma   90.00
#
_symmetry.space_group_name_H-M   'P 1'
#
loop_
_entity.id
_entity.type
_entity.pdbx_description
1 polymer ?
#
loop_
_entity_poly.entity_id
_entity_poly.type
_entity_poly.pdbx_seq_one_letter_code
_entity_poly.pdbx_strand_id
1 'polypeptide(L)'
;MSIYEKIAIMTTKANVIRVANVLCSNAVDGKVMNMKQIDIANFLRTSKWEVSKAIGELSSLGLIKAERIGNKYTYYILDDDQKK
;
A
#
# COMPACT_ATOMS: atom_id res chain seq x y z
N MET A 1 -0.70 -14.42 10.83
CA MET A 1 -0.49 -13.06 11.39
C MET A 1 -1.02 -12.12 10.34
N SER A 2 -1.99 -11.29 10.70
CA SER A 2 -2.64 -10.38 9.75
C SER A 2 -1.65 -9.42 9.12
N ILE A 3 -1.96 -8.93 7.91
CA ILE A 3 -1.15 -7.92 7.22
C ILE A 3 -0.92 -6.66 8.08
N TYR A 4 -1.88 -6.27 8.93
CA TYR A 4 -1.75 -5.13 9.83
C TYR A 4 -0.67 -5.34 10.89
N GLU A 5 -0.61 -6.53 11.48
CA GLU A 5 0.44 -6.91 12.43
C GLU A 5 1.80 -6.99 11.74
N LYS A 6 1.87 -7.50 10.50
CA LYS A 6 3.10 -7.48 9.69
C LYS A 6 3.59 -6.05 9.42
N ILE A 7 2.71 -5.15 8.99
CA ILE A 7 3.06 -3.73 8.73
C ILE A 7 3.60 -3.07 10.00
N ALA A 8 2.94 -3.26 11.15
CA ALA A 8 3.35 -2.67 12.42
C ALA A 8 4.73 -3.15 12.89
N ILE A 9 5.10 -4.39 12.58
CA ILE A 9 6.44 -4.94 12.89
C ILE A 9 7.50 -4.41 11.94
N MET A 10 7.20 -4.32 10.63
CA MET A 10 8.21 -4.00 9.62
C MET A 10 8.52 -2.51 9.48
N THR A 11 7.65 -1.62 9.96
CA THR A 11 7.92 -0.18 9.92
C THR A 11 7.22 0.57 11.05
N THR A 12 7.93 1.55 11.63
CA THR A 12 7.38 2.49 12.62
C THR A 12 7.05 3.85 12.02
N LYS A 13 7.31 4.05 10.71
CA LYS A 13 7.07 5.32 10.03
C LYS A 13 5.58 5.55 9.84
N ALA A 14 5.04 6.53 10.56
CA ALA A 14 3.62 6.85 10.56
C ALA A 14 3.02 7.02 9.14
N ASN A 15 3.74 7.68 8.23
CA ASN A 15 3.24 7.87 6.86
C ASN A 15 3.14 6.55 6.08
N VAL A 16 4.12 5.66 6.24
CA VAL A 16 4.14 4.35 5.59
C VAL A 16 2.98 3.50 6.08
N ILE A 17 2.75 3.48 7.40
CA ILE A 17 1.62 2.79 8.04
C ILE A 17 0.29 3.35 7.52
N ARG A 18 0.14 4.68 7.45
CA ARG A 18 -1.09 5.33 6.95
C ARG A 18 -1.39 4.96 5.50
N VAL A 19 -0.38 4.96 4.64
CA VAL A 19 -0.53 4.55 3.22
C VAL A 19 -0.90 3.07 3.13
N ALA A 20 -0.24 2.21 3.92
CA ALA A 20 -0.55 0.79 3.94
C ALA A 20 -1.99 0.52 4.37
N ASN A 21 -2.47 1.23 5.40
CA ASN A 21 -3.86 1.13 5.86
C ASN A 21 -4.85 1.54 4.78
N VAL A 22 -4.59 2.62 4.03
CA VAL A 22 -5.45 3.02 2.90
C VAL A 22 -5.52 1.91 1.85
N LEU A 23 -4.38 1.31 1.50
CA LEU A 23 -4.35 0.23 0.52
C LEU A 23 -5.10 -1.00 1.04
N CYS A 24 -4.88 -1.40 2.29
CA CYS A 24 -5.56 -2.55 2.89
C CYS A 24 -7.08 -2.35 2.95
N SER A 25 -7.56 -1.16 3.34
CA SER A 25 -8.99 -0.87 3.42
C SER A 25 -9.70 -0.78 2.06
N ASN A 26 -8.96 -0.57 0.96
CA ASN A 26 -9.50 -0.51 -0.39
C ASN A 26 -9.26 -1.79 -1.20
N ALA A 27 -8.63 -2.80 -0.59
CA ALA A 27 -8.31 -4.03 -1.28
C ALA A 27 -9.53 -4.95 -1.37
N VAL A 28 -9.74 -5.52 -2.55
CA VAL A 28 -10.70 -6.58 -2.82
C VAL A 28 -9.90 -7.77 -3.32
N ASP A 29 -10.06 -8.94 -2.68
CA ASP A 29 -9.29 -10.15 -2.99
C ASP A 29 -7.77 -9.91 -3.03
N GLY A 30 -7.25 -9.19 -2.02
CA GLY A 30 -5.82 -8.91 -1.88
C GLY A 30 -5.25 -7.91 -2.90
N LYS A 31 -6.09 -7.19 -3.66
CA LYS A 31 -5.61 -6.16 -4.60
C LYS A 31 -6.46 -4.89 -4.59
N VAL A 32 -5.80 -3.76 -4.79
CA VAL A 32 -6.42 -2.45 -5.06
C VAL A 32 -6.24 -2.15 -6.54
N MET A 33 -7.32 -2.06 -7.31
CA MET A 33 -7.23 -1.83 -8.75
C MET A 33 -7.41 -0.34 -9.10
N ASN A 34 -6.70 0.11 -10.14
CA ASN A 34 -6.95 1.40 -10.80
C ASN A 34 -6.82 2.66 -9.90
N MET A 35 -6.09 2.57 -8.79
CA MET A 35 -5.96 3.68 -7.84
C MET A 35 -4.84 4.64 -8.24
N LYS A 36 -5.09 5.95 -8.16
CA LYS A 36 -4.04 6.95 -8.39
C LYS A 36 -3.42 7.34 -7.05
N GLN A 37 -2.10 7.46 -7.01
CA GLN A 37 -1.38 7.93 -5.83
C GLN A 37 -1.82 9.34 -5.38
N ILE A 38 -2.28 10.18 -6.30
CA ILE A 38 -2.78 11.53 -5.96
C ILE A 38 -4.07 11.46 -5.13
N ASP A 39 -4.91 10.45 -5.35
CA ASP A 39 -6.16 10.28 -4.60
C ASP A 39 -5.85 9.85 -3.15
N ILE A 40 -4.87 8.94 -2.97
CA ILE A 40 -4.33 8.57 -1.65
C ILE A 40 -3.74 9.81 -0.95
N ALA A 41 -2.97 10.62 -1.69
CA ALA A 41 -2.33 11.81 -1.14
C ALA A 41 -3.35 12.84 -0.66
N ASN A 42 -4.39 13.09 -1.45
CA ASN A 42 -5.50 13.96 -1.09
C ASN A 42 -6.23 13.46 0.16
N PHE A 43 -6.53 12.16 0.22
CA PHE A 43 -7.18 11.54 1.38
C PHE A 43 -6.34 11.69 2.67
N LEU A 44 -5.03 11.47 2.56
CA LEU A 44 -4.10 11.55 3.69
C LEU A 44 -3.64 12.98 4.01
N ARG A 45 -4.04 13.98 3.20
CA ARG A 45 -3.58 15.38 3.27
C ARG A 45 -2.05 15.48 3.27
N THR A 46 -1.42 14.80 2.30
CA THR A 46 0.03 14.70 2.13
C THR A 46 0.38 14.89 0.65
N SER A 47 1.66 14.93 0.30
CA SER A 47 2.08 15.04 -1.09
C SER A 47 2.04 13.71 -1.82
N LYS A 48 1.78 13.73 -3.14
CA LYS A 48 1.90 12.53 -3.99
C LYS A 48 3.30 11.90 -3.89
N TRP A 49 4.33 12.72 -3.76
CA TRP A 49 5.70 12.26 -3.63
C TRP A 49 5.93 11.44 -2.36
N GLU A 50 5.39 11.91 -1.23
CA GLU A 50 5.42 11.17 0.04
C GLU A 50 4.69 9.83 -0.06
N VAL A 51 3.52 9.80 -0.69
CA VAL A 51 2.80 8.54 -0.96
C VAL A 51 3.65 7.61 -1.84
N SER A 52 4.27 8.13 -2.89
CA SER A 52 5.09 7.34 -3.78
C SER A 52 6.33 6.76 -3.07
N LYS A 53 6.93 7.52 -2.15
CA LYS A 53 7.99 7.01 -1.27
C LYS A 53 7.49 5.91 -0.34
N ALA A 54 6.36 6.12 0.34
CA ALA A 54 5.78 5.13 1.24
C ALA A 54 5.44 3.81 0.51
N ILE A 55 4.88 3.88 -0.69
CA ILE A 55 4.62 2.71 -1.55
C ILE A 55 5.93 2.00 -1.90
N GLY A 56 6.97 2.76 -2.26
CA GLY A 56 8.30 2.19 -2.53
C GLY A 56 8.85 1.44 -1.32
N GLU A 57 8.71 2.01 -0.12
CA GLU A 57 9.13 1.35 1.12
C GLU A 57 8.34 0.06 1.37
N LEU A 58 7.00 0.09 1.28
CA LEU A 58 6.16 -1.10 1.42
C LEU A 58 6.50 -2.20 0.41
N SER A 59 6.85 -1.80 -0.83
CA SER A 59 7.29 -2.74 -1.85
C SER A 59 8.66 -3.33 -1.53
N SER A 60 9.60 -2.53 -1.03
CA SER A 60 10.92 -3.01 -0.61
C SER A 60 10.87 -3.95 0.59
N LEU A 61 9.86 -3.80 1.45
CA LEU A 61 9.57 -4.69 2.57
C LEU A 61 8.88 -5.99 2.13
N GLY A 62 8.55 -6.14 0.84
CA GLY A 62 7.84 -7.31 0.33
C GLY A 62 6.38 -7.40 0.78
N LEU A 63 5.80 -6.31 1.28
CA LEU A 63 4.41 -6.28 1.77
C LEU A 63 3.41 -6.01 0.63
N ILE A 64 3.85 -5.32 -0.41
CA ILE A 64 3.04 -5.05 -1.59
C ILE A 64 3.84 -5.19 -2.89
N LYS A 65 3.13 -5.42 -3.99
CA LYS A 65 3.62 -5.20 -5.36
C LYS A 65 2.79 -4.10 -6.00
N ALA A 66 3.43 -3.14 -6.67
CA ALA A 66 2.72 -2.09 -7.42
C ALA A 66 2.94 -2.28 -8.92
N GLU A 67 1.87 -2.36 -9.70
CA GLU A 67 1.90 -2.38 -11.15
C GLU A 67 1.26 -1.11 -11.69
N ARG A 68 1.93 -0.43 -12.62
CA ARG A 68 1.46 0.83 -13.18
C ARG A 68 0.85 0.62 -14.56
N ILE A 69 -0.35 1.14 -14.76
CA ILE A 69 -1.03 1.17 -16.06
C ILE A 69 -1.47 2.62 -16.31
N GLY A 70 -0.75 3.31 -17.22
CA GLY A 70 -0.94 4.74 -17.47
C GLY A 70 -0.60 5.61 -16.25
N ASN A 71 -1.57 6.37 -15.71
CA ASN A 71 -1.43 7.14 -14.48
C ASN A 71 -2.05 6.47 -13.24
N LYS A 72 -2.55 5.25 -13.39
CA LYS A 72 -3.16 4.44 -12.34
C LYS A 72 -2.22 3.31 -11.92
N TYR A 73 -2.45 2.80 -10.72
CA TYR A 73 -1.72 1.69 -10.16
C TYR A 73 -2.67 0.60 -9.69
N THR A 74 -2.26 -0.64 -9.91
CA THR A 74 -2.81 -1.81 -9.24
C THR A 74 -1.82 -2.22 -8.15
N TYR A 75 -2.28 -2.25 -6.90
CA TYR A 75 -1.47 -2.67 -5.76
C TYR A 75 -1.91 -4.07 -5.32
N TYR A 76 -0.98 -5.00 -5.27
CA TYR A 76 -1.21 -6.35 -4.75
C TYR A 76 -0.67 -6.40 -3.33
N ILE A 77 -1.50 -6.80 -2.38
CA ILE A 77 -1.10 -7.04 -1.00
C ILE A 77 -0.52 -8.43 -0.93
N LEU A 78 0.76 -8.52 -0.56
CA LEU A 78 1.48 -9.76 -0.46
C LEU A 78 1.30 -10.27 0.97
N ASP A 79 0.23 -11.02 1.19
CA ASP A 79 0.04 -11.76 2.43
C ASP A 79 0.29 -13.25 2.17
N ASP A 80 1.28 -13.84 2.86
CA ASP A 80 1.62 -15.27 2.78
C ASP A 80 0.42 -16.20 3.04
N ASP A 81 -0.62 -15.70 3.74
CA ASP A 81 -1.82 -16.48 4.08
C ASP A 81 -2.78 -16.71 2.89
N GLN A 82 -2.59 -16.06 1.72
CA GLN A 82 -3.43 -16.23 0.52
C GLN A 82 -3.16 -17.51 -0.29
N LYS A 83 -2.33 -18.44 0.20
CA LYS A 83 -2.01 -19.74 -0.45
C LYS A 83 -2.77 -20.95 0.11
N LYS A 84 -3.97 -20.76 0.66
CA LYS A 84 -4.81 -21.87 1.15
C LYS A 84 -6.00 -22.14 0.25
#